data_AF-A0A351IN54-F1
#
_entry.id   AF-A0A351IN54-F1
#
_cell.length_a   1.000
_cell.length_b   1.000
_cell.length_c   1.000
_cell.angle_alpha   90.00
_cell.angle_beta   90.00
_cell.angle_gamma   90.00
#
_symmetry.space_group_name_H-M   'P 1'
#
loop_
_entity.id
_entity.type
_entity.pdbx_description
1 polymer ?
#
loop_
_entity_poly.entity_id
_entity_poly.type
_entity_poly.pdbx_seq_one_letter_code
_entity_poly.pdbx_strand_id
1 'polypeptide(L)'
;MRTFLLVLTLLFLGSCSPSSQEDFLREGEALSRKIVLDLQKIQTKEDLVRMTPLLKKRFCALVELMIQARERQEKEWEGAFVDPQVPLASFNELFVIELERIFSLERGREIMEKAQKQALDRLDACERQLKQRRDKPRRR
;
A
#
# COMPACT_ATOMS: atom_id res chain seq x y z
N MET A 1 40.05 -8.98 9.39
CA MET A 1 38.82 -9.76 9.65
C MET A 1 37.84 -9.07 10.60
N ARG A 2 38.27 -8.36 11.66
CA ARG A 2 37.37 -7.59 12.56
C ARG A 2 36.59 -6.46 11.86
N THR A 3 37.21 -5.76 10.91
CA THR A 3 36.58 -4.69 10.11
C THR A 3 35.55 -5.21 9.12
N PHE A 4 35.78 -6.40 8.54
CA PHE A 4 34.85 -7.03 7.59
C PHE A 4 33.55 -7.50 8.27
N LEU A 5 33.66 -7.95 9.54
CA LEU A 5 32.52 -8.33 10.37
C LEU A 5 31.66 -7.11 10.74
N LEU A 6 32.27 -5.97 11.06
CA LEU A 6 31.55 -4.72 11.37
C LEU A 6 30.79 -4.14 10.17
N VAL A 7 31.34 -4.25 8.95
CA VAL A 7 30.65 -3.83 7.72
C VAL A 7 29.45 -4.74 7.41
N LEU A 8 29.56 -6.04 7.67
CA LEU A 8 28.42 -6.95 7.55
C LEU A 8 27.31 -6.65 8.56
N THR A 9 27.66 -6.33 9.82
CA THR A 9 26.67 -5.99 10.86
C THR A 9 25.95 -4.69 10.58
N LEU A 10 26.61 -3.69 9.98
CA LEU A 10 26.00 -2.42 9.57
C LEU A 10 25.01 -2.57 8.40
N LEU A 11 25.17 -3.60 7.56
CA LEU A 11 24.24 -3.88 6.45
C LEU A 11 22.93 -4.55 6.91
N PHE A 12 22.88 -5.14 8.11
CA PHE A 12 21.67 -5.77 8.66
C PHE A 12 20.75 -4.83 9.47
N LEU A 13 21.16 -3.58 9.70
CA LEU A 13 20.37 -2.59 10.44
C LEU A 13 19.47 -1.73 9.51
N GLY A 14 19.46 -2.00 8.21
CA GLY A 14 18.77 -1.18 7.20
C GLY A 14 17.30 -1.53 6.92
N SER A 15 16.72 -2.56 7.55
CA SER A 15 15.28 -2.84 7.42
C SER A 15 14.49 -2.00 8.42
N CYS A 16 14.41 -0.69 8.17
CA CYS A 16 13.47 0.21 8.84
C CYS A 16 12.04 -0.14 8.41
N SER A 17 11.47 -1.18 9.00
CA SER A 17 10.02 -1.43 8.91
C SER A 17 9.29 -0.43 9.83
N PRO A 18 8.09 0.05 9.47
CA PRO A 18 7.30 0.94 10.31
C PRO A 18 7.10 0.35 11.70
N SER A 19 7.40 1.16 12.73
CA SER A 19 7.39 0.73 14.12
C SER A 19 6.25 1.33 14.95
N SER A 20 5.51 2.29 14.38
CA SER A 20 4.37 2.96 15.01
C SER A 20 3.23 3.15 14.01
N GLN A 21 2.02 3.42 14.51
CA GLN A 21 0.88 3.76 13.66
C GLN A 21 1.14 5.02 12.81
N GLU A 22 1.82 6.02 13.38
CA GLU A 22 2.21 7.23 12.66
C GLU A 22 3.18 6.93 11.52
N ASP A 23 4.13 6.00 11.71
CA ASP A 23 5.03 5.58 10.64
C ASP A 23 4.25 4.96 9.46
N PHE A 24 3.26 4.10 9.74
CA PHE A 24 2.41 3.51 8.71
C PHE A 24 1.58 4.57 7.96
N LEU A 25 1.03 5.56 8.68
CA LEU A 25 0.28 6.65 8.06
C LEU A 25 1.18 7.51 7.16
N ARG A 26 2.35 7.91 7.66
CA ARG A 26 3.32 8.71 6.91
C ARG A 26 3.83 7.99 5.67
N GLU A 27 4.16 6.70 5.78
CA GLU A 27 4.61 5.92 4.63
C GLU A 27 3.47 5.68 3.63
N GLY A 28 2.25 5.45 4.12
CA GLY A 28 1.06 5.30 3.31
C GLY A 28 0.79 6.55 2.50
N GLU A 29 0.89 7.72 3.13
CA GLU A 29 0.76 9.02 2.46
C GLU A 29 1.87 9.24 1.42
N ALA A 30 3.12 8.91 1.75
CA ALA A 30 4.23 9.05 0.81
C ALA A 30 4.07 8.15 -0.43
N LEU A 31 3.65 6.89 -0.27
CA LEU A 31 3.37 5.97 -1.37
C LEU A 31 2.18 6.45 -2.22
N SER A 32 1.14 6.89 -1.55
CA SER A 32 -0.07 7.47 -2.12
C SER A 32 0.25 8.68 -3.01
N ARG A 33 0.98 9.68 -2.48
CA ARG A 33 1.45 10.85 -3.25
C ARG A 33 2.28 10.46 -4.45
N LYS A 34 3.19 9.50 -4.29
CA LYS A 34 3.97 8.95 -5.42
C LYS A 34 3.02 8.45 -6.51
N ILE A 35 2.04 7.60 -6.18
CA ILE A 35 1.09 7.07 -7.17
C ILE A 35 0.41 8.20 -7.95
N VAL A 36 -0.16 9.20 -7.27
CA VAL A 36 -0.80 10.36 -7.93
C VAL A 36 0.15 11.07 -8.88
N LEU A 37 1.39 11.35 -8.46
CA LEU A 37 2.40 11.99 -9.32
C LEU A 37 2.75 11.15 -10.55
N ASP A 38 2.63 9.83 -10.49
CA ASP A 38 2.80 8.98 -11.67
C ASP A 38 1.56 8.99 -12.56
N LEU A 39 0.35 8.99 -11.98
CA LEU A 39 -0.89 9.09 -12.74
C LEU A 39 -0.93 10.41 -13.54
N GLN A 40 -0.53 11.52 -12.94
CA GLN A 40 -0.47 12.85 -13.59
C GLN A 40 0.46 12.90 -14.81
N LYS A 41 1.48 12.03 -14.88
CA LYS A 41 2.39 11.95 -16.03
C LYS A 41 1.79 11.20 -17.23
N ILE A 42 0.71 10.47 -17.02
CA ILE A 42 0.06 9.66 -18.05
C ILE A 42 -0.90 10.54 -18.82
N GLN A 43 -0.62 10.85 -20.08
CA GLN A 43 -1.50 11.66 -20.92
C GLN A 43 -2.18 10.83 -22.01
N THR A 44 -1.55 9.74 -22.43
CA THR A 44 -2.07 8.83 -23.46
C THR A 44 -2.20 7.39 -22.98
N LYS A 45 -2.88 6.55 -23.77
CA LYS A 45 -2.92 5.10 -23.57
C LYS A 45 -1.52 4.49 -23.60
N GLU A 46 -0.65 4.96 -24.48
CA GLU A 46 0.73 4.46 -24.61
C GLU A 46 1.55 4.77 -23.36
N ASP A 47 1.36 5.96 -22.77
CA ASP A 47 1.94 6.31 -21.49
C ASP A 47 1.45 5.37 -20.38
N LEU A 48 0.15 5.08 -20.35
CA LEU A 48 -0.46 4.19 -19.37
C LEU A 48 0.12 2.78 -19.47
N VAL A 49 0.22 2.23 -20.68
CA VAL A 49 0.83 0.91 -20.92
C VAL A 49 2.28 0.91 -20.45
N ARG A 50 3.05 1.95 -20.79
CA ARG A 50 4.46 2.08 -20.37
C ARG A 50 4.62 2.19 -18.85
N MET A 51 3.72 2.90 -18.17
CA MET A 51 3.75 3.14 -16.73
C MET A 51 3.16 1.98 -15.90
N THR A 52 2.39 1.09 -16.53
CA THR A 52 1.70 -0.03 -15.87
C THR A 52 2.61 -0.86 -14.94
N PRO A 53 3.84 -1.27 -15.32
CA PRO A 53 4.71 -2.04 -14.44
C PRO A 53 5.11 -1.28 -13.15
N LEU A 54 5.30 0.04 -13.25
CA LEU A 54 5.64 0.87 -12.11
C LEU A 54 4.43 1.08 -11.19
N LEU A 55 3.26 1.37 -11.77
CA LEU A 55 2.00 1.49 -11.03
C LEU A 55 1.69 0.21 -10.26
N LYS A 56 1.83 -0.95 -10.91
CA LYS A 56 1.66 -2.26 -10.27
C LYS A 56 2.56 -2.44 -9.04
N LYS A 57 3.85 -2.09 -9.15
CA LYS A 57 4.78 -2.14 -8.00
C LYS A 57 4.32 -1.24 -6.85
N ARG A 58 3.84 -0.03 -7.16
CA ARG A 58 3.40 0.93 -6.14
C ARG A 58 2.10 0.49 -5.46
N PHE A 59 1.12 -0.02 -6.20
CA PHE A 59 -0.11 -0.58 -5.62
C PHE A 59 0.22 -1.78 -4.71
N CYS A 60 1.09 -2.68 -5.14
CA CYS A 60 1.52 -3.79 -4.31
C CYS A 60 2.22 -3.32 -3.02
N ALA A 61 3.08 -2.29 -3.10
CA ALA A 61 3.76 -1.74 -1.93
C ALA A 61 2.77 -1.07 -0.95
N LEU A 62 1.78 -0.33 -1.47
CA LEU A 62 0.75 0.30 -0.64
C LEU A 62 -0.11 -0.76 0.07
N VAL A 63 -0.57 -1.79 -0.65
CA VAL A 63 -1.34 -2.88 -0.04
C VAL A 63 -0.51 -3.66 0.98
N GLU A 64 0.77 -3.91 0.70
CA GLU A 64 1.67 -4.56 1.65
C GLU A 64 1.74 -3.78 2.97
N LEU A 65 1.90 -2.46 2.89
CA LEU A 65 1.90 -1.58 4.05
C LEU A 65 0.57 -1.64 4.81
N MET A 66 -0.57 -1.63 4.10
CA MET A 66 -1.90 -1.76 4.71
C MET A 66 -2.09 -3.10 5.42
N ILE A 67 -1.62 -4.20 4.82
CA ILE A 67 -1.65 -5.53 5.43
C ILE A 67 -0.81 -5.54 6.71
N GLN A 68 0.42 -5.03 6.67
CA GLN A 68 1.28 -4.97 7.85
C GLN A 68 0.67 -4.13 8.98
N ALA A 69 0.13 -2.96 8.65
CA ALA A 69 -0.57 -2.11 9.62
C ALA A 69 -1.73 -2.86 10.27
N ARG A 70 -2.51 -3.59 9.46
CA ARG A 70 -3.67 -4.34 9.94
C ARG A 70 -3.30 -5.56 10.79
N GLU A 71 -2.29 -6.33 10.39
CA GLU A 71 -1.79 -7.45 11.18
C GLU A 71 -1.24 -7.00 12.53
N ARG A 72 -0.60 -5.84 12.56
CA ARG A 72 -0.06 -5.24 13.78
C ARG A 72 -1.17 -4.74 14.70
N GLN A 73 -2.19 -4.11 14.12
CA GLN A 73 -3.38 -3.70 14.87
C GLN A 73 -4.03 -4.90 15.59
N GLU A 74 -4.16 -6.05 14.93
CA GLU A 74 -4.77 -7.26 15.51
C GLU A 74 -3.92 -7.89 16.62
N LYS A 75 -2.59 -7.78 16.56
CA LYS A 75 -1.66 -8.44 17.49
C LYS A 75 -1.26 -7.58 18.68
N GLU A 76 -1.07 -6.28 18.47
CA GLU A 76 -0.38 -5.40 19.42
C GLU A 76 -1.27 -4.25 19.91
N TRP A 77 -2.23 -3.80 19.10
CA TRP A 77 -3.05 -2.63 19.40
C TRP A 77 -4.48 -2.99 19.84
N GLU A 78 -4.64 -4.08 20.61
CA GLU A 78 -5.95 -4.48 21.18
C GLU A 78 -6.63 -3.26 21.84
N GLY A 79 -7.71 -2.76 21.24
CA GLY A 79 -8.49 -1.64 21.76
C GLY A 79 -8.07 -0.23 21.32
N ALA A 80 -6.98 -0.06 20.56
CA ALA A 80 -6.67 1.23 19.95
C ALA A 80 -7.62 1.45 18.76
N PHE A 81 -8.70 2.18 19.00
CA PHE A 81 -9.55 2.73 17.97
C PHE A 81 -8.66 3.57 17.06
N VAL A 82 -8.45 3.12 15.82
CA VAL A 82 -7.87 3.97 14.79
C VAL A 82 -8.89 5.07 14.61
N ASP A 83 -8.57 6.28 15.10
CA ASP A 83 -9.37 7.44 14.79
C ASP A 83 -9.40 7.56 13.26
N PRO A 84 -10.57 7.37 12.62
CA PRO A 84 -10.69 7.49 11.17
C PRO A 84 -10.42 8.92 10.68
N GLN A 85 -10.24 9.89 11.60
CA GLN A 85 -10.17 11.31 11.31
C GLN A 85 -8.79 11.85 10.95
N VAL A 86 -7.80 11.01 10.60
CA VAL A 86 -6.62 11.55 9.90
C VAL A 86 -7.11 12.05 8.53
N PRO A 87 -7.07 13.37 8.24
CA PRO A 87 -7.75 13.94 7.09
C PRO A 87 -7.01 13.58 5.79
N LEU A 88 -7.28 12.39 5.27
CA LEU A 88 -6.91 11.93 3.93
C LEU A 88 -7.74 12.58 2.82
N ALA A 89 -8.67 13.47 3.18
CA ALA A 89 -9.68 14.03 2.27
C ALA A 89 -9.06 14.65 0.99
N SER A 90 -8.06 15.52 1.13
CA SER A 90 -7.46 16.22 -0.02
C SER A 90 -6.63 15.30 -0.94
N PHE A 91 -5.98 14.28 -0.38
CA PHE A 91 -5.26 13.28 -1.18
C PHE A 91 -6.24 12.38 -1.94
N ASN A 92 -7.30 11.94 -1.26
CA ASN A 92 -8.29 11.05 -1.83
C ASN A 92 -8.98 11.70 -3.05
N GLU A 93 -9.28 13.00 -2.98
CA GLU A 93 -9.86 13.76 -4.09
C GLU A 93 -8.95 13.75 -5.34
N LEU A 94 -7.67 14.11 -5.19
CA LEU A 94 -6.74 14.12 -6.33
C LEU A 94 -6.54 12.74 -6.95
N PHE A 95 -6.49 11.70 -6.11
CA PHE A 95 -6.37 10.33 -6.59
C PHE A 95 -7.62 9.90 -7.39
N VAL A 96 -8.82 10.24 -6.92
CA VAL A 96 -10.08 9.96 -7.63
C VAL A 96 -10.12 10.70 -8.96
N ILE A 97 -9.81 12.00 -8.99
CA ILE A 97 -9.78 12.81 -10.21
C ILE A 97 -8.85 12.20 -11.27
N GLU A 98 -7.64 11.80 -10.87
CA GLU A 98 -6.68 11.21 -11.81
C GLU A 98 -7.11 9.82 -12.30
N LEU A 99 -7.76 9.02 -11.45
CA LEU A 99 -8.32 7.74 -11.88
C LEU A 99 -9.45 7.92 -12.89
N GLU A 100 -10.38 8.84 -12.64
CA GLU A 100 -11.46 9.15 -13.57
C GLU A 100 -10.92 9.61 -14.92
N ARG A 101 -9.90 10.49 -14.90
CA ARG A 101 -9.21 10.94 -16.11
C ARG A 101 -8.58 9.77 -16.86
N ILE A 102 -7.87 8.87 -16.17
CA ILE A 102 -7.27 7.69 -16.80
C ILE A 102 -8.34 6.74 -17.35
N PHE A 103 -9.46 6.57 -16.65
CA PHE A 103 -10.57 5.73 -17.12
C PHE A 103 -11.22 6.26 -18.39
N SER A 104 -11.10 7.56 -18.67
CA SER A 104 -11.55 8.16 -19.93
C SER A 104 -10.63 7.87 -21.13
N LEU A 105 -9.40 7.41 -20.91
CA LEU A 105 -8.50 6.99 -21.98
C LEU A 105 -8.99 5.69 -22.65
N GLU A 106 -8.59 5.48 -23.90
CA GLU A 106 -8.91 4.25 -24.64
C GLU A 106 -8.42 3.01 -23.87
N ARG A 107 -9.37 2.16 -23.45
CA ARG A 107 -9.14 0.97 -22.60
C ARG A 107 -8.47 1.27 -21.24
N GLY A 108 -8.42 2.53 -20.82
CA GLY A 108 -7.68 2.96 -19.63
C GLY A 108 -8.15 2.27 -18.34
N ARG A 109 -9.47 2.10 -18.19
CA ARG A 109 -10.08 1.32 -17.10
C ARG A 109 -9.54 -0.11 -17.04
N GLU A 110 -9.62 -0.85 -18.15
CA GLU A 110 -9.20 -2.26 -18.21
C GLU A 110 -7.70 -2.41 -17.87
N ILE A 111 -6.86 -1.51 -18.37
CA ILE A 111 -5.43 -1.53 -18.10
C ILE A 111 -5.15 -1.24 -16.62
N MET A 112 -5.82 -0.25 -16.04
CA MET A 112 -5.66 0.11 -14.63
C MET A 112 -6.15 -0.99 -13.69
N GLU A 113 -7.32 -1.60 -13.97
CA GLU A 113 -7.84 -2.72 -13.19
C GLU A 113 -6.86 -3.90 -13.21
N LYS A 114 -6.26 -4.20 -14.37
CA LYS A 114 -5.19 -5.22 -14.46
C LYS A 114 -3.94 -4.85 -13.65
N ALA A 115 -3.57 -3.57 -13.61
CA ALA A 115 -2.43 -3.11 -12.82
C ALA A 115 -2.68 -3.26 -11.31
N GLN A 116 -3.92 -3.04 -10.86
CA GLN A 116 -4.33 -3.12 -9.45
C GLN A 116 -4.65 -4.54 -8.99
N LYS A 117 -5.06 -5.42 -9.91
CA LYS A 117 -5.60 -6.76 -9.61
C LYS A 117 -4.80 -7.54 -8.58
N GLN A 118 -3.49 -7.69 -8.80
CA GLN A 118 -2.65 -8.46 -7.88
C GLN A 118 -2.63 -7.87 -6.47
N ALA A 119 -2.63 -6.55 -6.34
CA ALA A 119 -2.62 -5.90 -5.04
C ALA A 119 -3.97 -6.13 -4.33
N LEU A 120 -5.09 -5.95 -5.03
CA LEU A 120 -6.43 -6.17 -4.49
C LEU A 120 -6.66 -7.64 -4.08
N ASP A 121 -6.26 -8.60 -4.93
CA ASP A 121 -6.39 -10.03 -4.64
C ASP A 121 -5.64 -10.40 -3.32
N ARG A 122 -4.51 -9.74 -3.01
CA ARG A 122 -3.74 -9.93 -1.77
C ARG A 122 -4.45 -9.31 -0.56
N LEU A 123 -5.01 -8.11 -0.73
CA LEU A 123 -5.77 -7.46 0.34
C LEU A 123 -6.99 -8.30 0.73
N ASP A 124 -7.76 -8.77 -0.26
CA ASP A 124 -8.92 -9.64 -0.05
C ASP A 124 -8.55 -10.96 0.66
N ALA A 125 -7.41 -11.54 0.30
CA ALA A 125 -6.90 -12.74 0.96
C ALA A 125 -6.57 -12.47 2.44
N CYS A 126 -5.92 -11.34 2.75
CA CYS A 126 -5.62 -10.92 4.10
C CYS A 126 -6.91 -10.70 4.92
N GLU A 127 -7.88 -9.97 4.38
CA GLU A 127 -9.15 -9.70 5.08
C GLU A 127 -9.91 -10.99 5.40
N ARG A 128 -9.95 -11.94 4.46
CA ARG A 128 -10.55 -13.27 4.70
C ARG A 128 -9.84 -14.03 5.80
N GLN A 129 -8.51 -14.01 5.84
CA GLN A 129 -7.74 -14.67 6.90
C GLN A 129 -7.99 -14.04 8.28
N LEU A 130 -8.01 -12.70 8.35
CA LEU A 130 -8.29 -11.99 9.59
C LEU A 130 -9.70 -12.27 10.11
N LYS A 131 -10.70 -12.28 9.22
CA LYS A 131 -12.08 -12.66 9.57
C LYS A 131 -12.15 -14.07 10.14
N GLN A 132 -11.50 -15.04 9.49
CA GLN A 132 -11.45 -16.42 9.99
C GLN A 132 -10.77 -16.55 11.37
N ARG A 133 -9.75 -15.74 11.65
CA ARG A 133 -9.08 -15.72 12.97
C ARG A 133 -10.00 -15.19 14.08
N ARG A 134 -10.81 -14.17 13.77
CA ARG A 134 -11.80 -13.59 14.69
C ARG A 134 -12.98 -14.52 14.97
N ASP A 135 -13.45 -15.22 13.95
CA ASP A 135 -14.61 -16.12 14.05
C ASP A 135 -14.28 -17.49 14.68
N LYS A 136 -12.98 -17.81 14.84
CA LYS A 136 -12.56 -19.09 15.44
C LYS A 136 -12.82 -19.05 16.96
N PRO A 137 -13.64 -19.96 17.52
CA PRO A 137 -13.89 -19.98 18.95
C PRO A 137 -12.56 -20.18 19.68
N ARG A 138 -12.22 -19.25 20.58
CA ARG A 138 -11.10 -19.41 21.52
C ARG A 138 -11.42 -20.64 22.36
N ARG A 139 -10.84 -21.80 22.02
CA ARG A 139 -10.91 -23.00 22.86
C ARG A 139 -10.28 -22.60 24.20
N ARG A 140 -11.13 -22.42 25.22
CA ARG A 140 -10.74 -22.31 26.62
C ARG A 140 -10.46 -23.71 27.16
#